data_AF-A0A1Y4HXQ8-F1
#
_entry.id   AF-A0A1Y4HXQ8-F1
#
_cell.length_a   1.000
_cell.length_b   1.000
_cell.length_c   1.000
_cell.angle_alpha   90.00
_cell.angle_beta   90.00
_cell.angle_gamma   90.00
#
_symmetry.space_group_name_H-M   'P 1'
#
loop_
_entity.id
_entity.type
_entity.pdbx_description
1 polymer ?
#
loop_
_entity_poly.entity_id
_entity_poly.type
_entity_poly.pdbx_seq_one_letter_code
_entity_poly.pdbx_strand_id
1 'polypeptide(L)'
;METLDITMLIGLVLMVSALVILYRCVRRKSRRQRMNGLADTLLSTNDSLELQVSKLENLLGTLSDDNERCSALQYRAGQLQDTVDSLEYRRDELERENLSLERTHDELMRSNAALVEKADGLRDAIEKNGQAVVGLEQRIDTLRRIREGLEAAVENLPAEEVPYLSQPLFSLGIQPSAQNHLTAYGLRYVGDLVPHDEEYLMEIWGVGPATVERIKSKLGENGASLGMDVIRIDNRWYRRKTD
;
A
#
# COMPACT_ATOMS: atom_id res chain seq x y z
N MET A 1 -95.92 -102.20 62.23
CA MET A 1 -94.83 -101.38 62.78
C MET A 1 -93.70 -101.21 61.74
N GLU A 2 -94.02 -101.15 60.44
CA GLU A 2 -93.03 -101.23 59.33
C GLU A 2 -92.97 -99.96 58.46
N THR A 3 -93.99 -99.09 58.55
CA THR A 3 -94.06 -97.80 57.83
C THR A 3 -93.29 -96.68 58.53
N LEU A 4 -92.98 -96.84 59.82
CA LEU A 4 -92.22 -95.89 60.64
C LEU A 4 -90.70 -96.01 60.40
N ASP A 5 -90.18 -97.20 60.10
CA ASP A 5 -88.75 -97.40 59.79
C ASP A 5 -88.38 -96.88 58.39
N ILE A 6 -89.25 -97.07 57.39
CA ILE A 6 -89.03 -96.57 56.03
C ILE A 6 -89.04 -95.03 56.01
N THR A 7 -89.92 -94.40 56.78
CA THR A 7 -90.00 -92.93 56.89
C THR A 7 -88.79 -92.35 57.63
N MET A 8 -88.27 -93.03 58.66
CA MET A 8 -87.04 -92.62 59.35
C MET A 8 -85.79 -92.78 58.46
N LEU A 9 -85.72 -93.84 57.65
CA LEU A 9 -84.64 -94.08 56.70
C LEU A 9 -84.64 -93.05 55.56
N ILE A 10 -85.82 -92.70 55.02
CA ILE A 10 -85.98 -91.61 54.04
C ILE A 10 -85.54 -90.27 54.65
N GLY A 11 -85.92 -89.99 55.90
CA GLY A 11 -85.48 -88.80 56.63
C GLY A 11 -83.96 -88.71 56.80
N LEU A 12 -83.30 -89.83 57.08
CA LEU A 12 -81.86 -89.92 57.22
C LEU A 12 -81.13 -89.72 55.87
N VAL A 13 -81.63 -90.33 54.79
CA VAL A 13 -81.12 -90.10 53.43
C VAL A 13 -81.27 -88.63 53.04
N LEU A 14 -82.40 -88.00 53.34
CA LEU A 14 -82.62 -86.57 53.08
C LEU A 14 -81.66 -85.67 53.88
N MET A 15 -81.41 -86.00 55.15
CA MET A 15 -80.44 -85.29 56.01
C MET A 15 -79.01 -85.40 55.48
N VAL A 16 -78.56 -86.60 55.10
CA VAL A 16 -77.24 -86.83 54.52
C VAL A 16 -77.11 -86.11 53.17
N SER A 17 -78.16 -86.16 52.34
CA SER A 17 -78.22 -85.44 51.06
C SER A 17 -78.10 -83.93 51.26
N ALA A 18 -78.83 -83.37 52.23
CA ALA A 18 -78.76 -81.95 52.58
C ALA A 18 -77.36 -81.56 53.07
N LEU A 19 -76.73 -82.38 53.93
CA LEU A 19 -75.36 -82.18 54.40
C LEU A 19 -74.33 -82.20 53.26
N VAL A 20 -74.46 -83.12 52.31
CA VAL A 20 -73.59 -83.20 51.12
C VAL A 20 -73.78 -81.97 50.22
N ILE A 21 -75.02 -81.52 50.02
CA ILE A 21 -75.33 -80.31 49.24
C ILE A 21 -74.74 -79.07 49.93
N LEU A 22 -74.91 -78.94 51.25
CA LEU A 22 -74.35 -77.84 52.04
C LEU A 22 -72.82 -77.83 52.00
N TYR A 23 -72.16 -78.99 52.19
CA TYR A 23 -70.70 -79.11 52.07
C TYR A 23 -70.19 -78.74 50.67
N ARG A 24 -70.87 -79.20 49.62
CA ARG A 24 -70.55 -78.81 48.23
C ARG A 24 -70.77 -77.32 48.00
N CYS A 25 -71.84 -76.72 48.54
CA CYS A 25 -72.10 -75.29 48.46
C CYS A 25 -71.01 -74.46 49.15
N VAL A 26 -70.59 -74.84 50.36
CA VAL A 26 -69.51 -74.16 51.10
C VAL A 26 -68.17 -74.30 50.37
N ARG A 27 -67.81 -75.50 49.92
CA ARG A 27 -66.56 -75.73 49.17
C ARG A 27 -66.55 -75.01 47.83
N ARG A 28 -67.70 -74.95 47.13
CA ARG A 28 -67.88 -74.17 45.90
C ARG A 28 -67.77 -72.66 46.15
N LYS A 29 -68.31 -72.15 47.27
CA LYS A 29 -68.18 -70.74 47.70
C LYS A 29 -66.72 -70.39 48.00
N SER A 30 -66.00 -71.22 48.75
CA SER A 30 -64.58 -71.04 49.05
C SER A 30 -63.70 -71.07 47.78
N ARG A 31 -63.95 -72.01 46.85
CA ARG A 31 -63.27 -72.05 45.56
C ARG A 31 -63.55 -70.80 44.71
N ARG A 32 -64.81 -70.34 44.66
CA ARG A 32 -65.19 -69.10 43.97
C ARG A 32 -64.47 -67.88 44.57
N GLN A 33 -64.40 -67.77 45.89
CA GLN A 33 -63.69 -66.67 46.55
C GLN A 33 -62.19 -66.65 46.23
N ARG A 34 -61.52 -67.82 46.26
CA ARG A 34 -60.11 -67.91 45.84
C ARG A 34 -59.92 -67.55 44.37
N MET A 35 -60.82 -68.01 43.51
CA MET A 35 -60.78 -67.70 42.07
C MET A 35 -61.00 -66.22 41.79
N ASN A 36 -61.92 -65.56 42.52
CA ASN A 36 -62.12 -64.11 42.42
C ASN A 36 -60.89 -63.34 42.90
N GLY A 37 -60.29 -63.74 44.03
CA GLY A 37 -59.06 -63.10 44.51
C GLY A 37 -57.89 -63.24 43.53
N LEU A 38 -57.73 -64.40 42.90
CA LEU A 38 -56.76 -64.58 41.81
C LEU A 38 -57.09 -63.71 40.60
N ALA A 39 -58.37 -63.61 40.22
CA ALA A 39 -58.81 -62.75 39.13
C ALA A 39 -58.50 -61.26 39.42
N ASP A 40 -58.76 -60.79 40.64
CA ASP A 40 -58.46 -59.41 41.06
C ASP A 40 -56.95 -59.14 41.04
N THR A 41 -56.13 -60.10 41.50
CA THR A 41 -54.66 -59.95 41.40
C THR A 41 -54.18 -59.93 39.96
N LEU A 42 -54.75 -60.77 39.09
CA LEU A 42 -54.40 -60.80 37.67
C LEU A 42 -54.81 -59.49 36.98
N LEU A 43 -55.99 -58.94 37.29
CA LEU A 43 -56.44 -57.64 36.80
C LEU A 43 -55.48 -56.53 37.24
N SER A 44 -55.15 -56.45 38.53
CA SER A 44 -54.21 -55.45 39.05
C SER A 44 -52.82 -55.56 38.42
N THR A 45 -52.32 -56.78 38.20
CA THR A 45 -51.05 -56.96 37.49
C THR A 45 -51.15 -56.55 36.03
N ASN A 46 -52.29 -56.79 35.38
CA ASN A 46 -52.52 -56.37 34.00
C ASN A 46 -52.54 -54.85 33.88
N ASP A 47 -53.24 -54.15 34.78
CA ASP A 47 -53.27 -52.68 34.81
C ASP A 47 -51.86 -52.09 35.03
N SER A 48 -51.08 -52.70 35.93
CA SER A 48 -49.69 -52.30 36.15
C SER A 48 -48.81 -52.54 34.92
N LEU A 49 -49.00 -53.65 34.21
CA LEU A 49 -48.28 -53.94 32.98
C LEU A 49 -48.66 -52.96 31.87
N GLU A 50 -49.95 -52.63 31.73
CA GLU A 50 -50.44 -51.65 30.77
C GLU A 50 -49.79 -50.28 31.01
N LEU A 51 -49.72 -49.82 32.26
CA LEU A 51 -49.00 -48.59 32.61
C LEU A 51 -47.50 -48.64 32.25
N GLN A 52 -46.85 -49.78 32.50
CA GLN A 52 -45.45 -49.96 32.13
C GLN A 52 -45.25 -49.95 30.62
N VAL A 53 -46.16 -50.58 29.85
CA VAL A 53 -46.14 -50.58 28.39
C VAL A 53 -46.30 -49.16 27.87
N SER A 54 -47.27 -48.37 28.36
CA SER A 54 -47.42 -46.97 27.94
C SER A 54 -46.19 -46.12 28.26
N LYS A 55 -45.51 -46.38 29.38
CA LYS A 55 -44.26 -45.69 29.72
C LYS A 55 -43.13 -46.08 28.75
N LEU A 56 -43.03 -47.35 28.38
CA LEU A 56 -42.04 -47.83 27.41
C LEU A 56 -42.30 -47.27 26.01
N GLU A 57 -43.55 -47.17 25.59
CA GLU A 57 -43.94 -46.55 24.31
C GLU A 57 -43.51 -45.08 24.26
N ASN A 58 -43.77 -44.31 25.32
CA ASN A 58 -43.33 -42.92 25.41
C ASN A 58 -41.79 -42.80 25.35
N LEU A 59 -41.07 -43.66 26.08
CA LEU A 59 -39.61 -43.68 26.05
C LEU A 59 -39.06 -44.04 24.67
N LEU A 60 -39.69 -44.99 23.98
CA LEU A 60 -39.32 -45.38 22.62
C LEU A 60 -39.52 -44.21 21.64
N GLY A 61 -40.62 -43.46 21.77
CA GLY A 61 -40.85 -42.24 21.00
C GLY A 61 -39.74 -41.21 21.22
N THR A 62 -39.41 -40.91 22.49
CA THR A 62 -38.32 -39.96 22.79
C THR A 62 -36.95 -40.43 22.28
N LEU A 63 -36.67 -41.74 22.33
CA LEU A 63 -35.43 -42.31 21.81
C LEU A 63 -35.35 -42.20 20.28
N SER A 64 -36.48 -42.35 19.58
CA SER A 64 -36.56 -42.16 18.13
C SER A 64 -36.24 -40.71 17.75
N ASP A 65 -36.86 -39.74 18.42
CA ASP A 65 -36.63 -38.32 18.20
C ASP A 65 -35.16 -37.94 18.45
N ASP A 66 -34.57 -38.46 19.53
CA ASP A 66 -33.17 -38.21 19.85
C ASP A 66 -32.21 -38.88 18.84
N ASN A 67 -32.56 -40.04 18.29
CA ASN A 67 -31.79 -40.69 17.22
C ASN A 67 -31.81 -39.87 15.91
N GLU A 68 -32.97 -39.28 15.56
CA GLU A 68 -33.06 -38.37 14.42
C GLU A 68 -32.20 -37.12 14.64
N ARG A 69 -32.23 -36.54 15.84
CA ARG A 69 -31.36 -35.41 16.22
C ARG A 69 -29.88 -35.78 16.14
N CYS A 70 -29.49 -36.96 16.62
CA CYS A 70 -28.11 -37.44 16.52
C CYS A 70 -27.66 -37.55 15.06
N SER A 71 -28.52 -38.06 14.18
CA SER A 71 -28.25 -38.16 12.75
C SER A 71 -28.07 -36.78 12.09
N ALA A 72 -28.93 -35.82 12.45
CA ALA A 72 -28.83 -34.44 11.97
C ALA A 72 -27.56 -33.73 12.48
N LEU A 73 -27.18 -33.97 13.74
CA LEU A 73 -25.94 -33.44 14.31
C LEU A 73 -24.71 -34.04 13.64
N GLN A 74 -24.72 -35.35 13.35
CA GLN A 74 -23.63 -36.02 12.64
C GLN A 74 -23.46 -35.45 11.23
N TYR A 75 -24.56 -35.21 10.52
CA TYR A 75 -24.53 -34.55 9.20
C TYR A 75 -23.91 -33.15 9.28
N ARG A 76 -24.33 -32.33 10.24
CA ARG A 76 -23.77 -30.99 10.45
C ARG A 76 -22.30 -31.03 10.86
N ALA A 77 -21.89 -32.00 11.68
CA ALA A 77 -20.50 -32.19 12.05
C ALA A 77 -19.63 -32.51 10.81
N GLY A 78 -20.14 -33.33 9.89
CA GLY A 78 -19.49 -33.58 8.60
C GLY A 78 -19.34 -32.31 7.76
N GLN A 79 -20.41 -31.51 7.63
CA GLN A 79 -20.33 -30.23 6.91
C GLN A 79 -19.32 -29.27 7.53
N LEU A 80 -19.28 -29.18 8.87
CA LEU A 80 -18.28 -28.36 9.56
C LEU A 80 -16.86 -28.87 9.30
N GLN A 81 -16.65 -30.18 9.31
CA GLN A 81 -15.35 -30.76 8.99
C GLN A 81 -14.90 -30.37 7.57
N ASP A 82 -15.77 -30.49 6.56
CA ASP A 82 -15.46 -30.08 5.19
C ASP A 82 -15.07 -28.58 5.11
N THR A 83 -15.76 -27.72 5.88
CA THR A 83 -15.41 -26.29 5.93
C THR A 83 -14.07 -26.03 6.61
N VAL A 84 -13.73 -26.79 7.66
CA VAL A 84 -12.43 -26.70 8.33
C VAL A 84 -11.31 -27.12 7.38
N ASP A 85 -11.45 -28.25 6.70
CA ASP A 85 -10.46 -28.75 5.73
C ASP A 85 -10.23 -27.72 4.59
N SER A 86 -11.30 -27.08 4.10
CA SER A 86 -11.19 -26.02 3.10
C SER A 86 -10.46 -24.78 3.62
N LEU A 87 -10.71 -24.38 4.86
CA LEU A 87 -10.03 -23.24 5.48
C LEU A 87 -8.56 -23.54 5.75
N GLU A 88 -8.22 -24.76 6.16
CA GLU A 88 -6.83 -25.20 6.32
C GLU A 88 -6.07 -25.15 5.00
N TYR A 89 -6.66 -25.66 3.92
CA TYR A 89 -6.06 -25.56 2.58
C TYR A 89 -5.78 -24.09 2.18
N ARG A 90 -6.77 -23.21 2.39
CA ARG A 90 -6.61 -21.78 2.07
C ARG A 90 -5.57 -21.09 2.95
N ARG A 91 -5.46 -21.47 4.22
CA ARG A 91 -4.41 -20.97 5.12
C ARG A 91 -3.03 -21.34 4.58
N ASP A 92 -2.84 -22.61 4.21
CA ASP A 92 -1.55 -23.12 3.72
C ASP A 92 -1.17 -22.52 2.35
N GLU A 93 -2.16 -22.15 1.53
CA GLU A 93 -1.96 -21.38 0.31
C GLU A 93 -1.50 -19.95 0.60
N LEU A 94 -2.20 -19.23 1.49
CA LEU A 94 -1.83 -17.88 1.90
C LEU A 94 -0.47 -17.82 2.59
N GLU A 95 -0.11 -18.83 3.36
CA GLU A 95 1.21 -18.92 4.00
C GLU A 95 2.32 -19.05 2.95
N ARG A 96 2.12 -19.86 1.91
CA ARG A 96 3.05 -19.96 0.78
C ARG A 96 3.18 -18.66 0.02
N GLU A 97 2.07 -17.96 -0.22
CA GLU A 97 2.07 -16.65 -0.89
C GLU A 97 2.81 -15.60 -0.06
N ASN A 98 2.57 -15.54 1.26
CA ASN A 98 3.27 -14.63 2.16
C ASN A 98 4.78 -14.89 2.17
N LEU A 99 5.22 -16.15 2.23
CA LEU A 99 6.64 -16.51 2.11
C LEU A 99 7.25 -16.10 0.76
N SER A 100 6.46 -16.14 -0.32
CA SER A 100 6.90 -15.65 -1.64
C SER A 100 7.06 -14.13 -1.62
N LEU A 101 6.08 -13.40 -1.09
CA LEU A 101 6.12 -11.96 -0.96
C LEU A 101 7.30 -11.48 -0.12
N GLU A 102 7.57 -12.14 1.01
CA GLU A 102 8.72 -11.84 1.87
C GLU A 102 10.04 -11.98 1.12
N ARG A 103 10.23 -13.06 0.35
CA ARG A 103 11.43 -13.22 -0.50
C ARG A 103 11.58 -12.10 -1.52
N THR A 104 10.49 -11.73 -2.20
CA THR A 104 10.54 -10.62 -3.18
C THR A 104 10.81 -9.29 -2.52
N HIS A 105 10.29 -9.06 -1.30
CA HIS A 105 10.56 -7.87 -0.53
C HIS A 105 12.05 -7.78 -0.17
N ASP A 106 12.65 -8.88 0.31
CA ASP A 106 14.08 -8.93 0.63
C ASP A 106 14.96 -8.68 -0.60
N GLU A 107 14.59 -9.22 -1.76
CA GLU A 107 15.28 -8.98 -3.03
C GLU A 107 15.20 -7.52 -3.46
N LEU A 108 14.01 -6.90 -3.36
CA LEU A 108 13.83 -5.48 -3.64
C LEU A 108 14.63 -4.60 -2.68
N MET A 109 14.65 -4.94 -1.39
CA MET A 109 15.44 -4.21 -0.38
C MET A 109 16.94 -4.28 -0.68
N ARG A 110 17.45 -5.47 -1.04
CA ARG A 110 18.85 -5.66 -1.46
C ARG A 110 19.18 -4.87 -2.73
N SER A 111 18.30 -4.91 -3.74
CA SER A 111 18.47 -4.16 -4.99
C SER A 111 18.46 -2.65 -4.74
N ASN A 112 17.53 -2.16 -3.92
CA ASN A 112 17.43 -0.75 -3.57
C ASN A 112 18.68 -0.27 -2.81
N ALA A 113 19.19 -1.05 -1.86
CA ALA A 113 20.42 -0.73 -1.16
C ALA A 113 21.62 -0.60 -2.13
N ALA A 114 21.75 -1.52 -3.09
CA ALA A 114 22.80 -1.44 -4.12
C ALA A 114 22.65 -0.24 -5.06
N LEU A 115 21.41 0.15 -5.39
CA LEU A 115 21.14 1.35 -6.18
C LEU A 115 21.48 2.64 -5.42
N VAL A 116 21.17 2.70 -4.13
CA VAL A 116 21.55 3.83 -3.26
C VAL A 116 23.07 3.97 -3.20
N GLU A 117 23.79 2.87 -2.94
CA GLU A 117 25.25 2.86 -2.91
C GLU A 117 25.85 3.34 -4.25
N LYS A 118 25.31 2.86 -5.38
CA LYS A 118 25.75 3.29 -6.71
C LYS A 118 25.45 4.78 -6.96
N ALA A 119 24.30 5.27 -6.50
CA ALA A 119 23.92 6.67 -6.65
C ALA A 119 24.84 7.59 -5.83
N ASP A 120 25.20 7.20 -4.60
CA ASP A 120 26.14 7.94 -3.77
C ASP A 120 27.54 7.95 -4.39
N GLY A 121 28.03 6.81 -4.90
CA GLY A 121 29.31 6.77 -5.61
C GLY A 121 29.35 7.64 -6.87
N LEU A 122 28.23 7.72 -7.61
CA LEU A 122 28.11 8.63 -8.76
C LEU A 122 28.09 10.10 -8.32
N ARG A 123 27.43 10.43 -7.20
CA ARG A 123 27.40 11.79 -6.64
C ARG A 123 28.81 12.26 -6.29
N ASP A 124 29.59 11.42 -5.61
CA ASP A 124 30.97 11.72 -5.24
C ASP A 124 31.86 11.92 -6.47
N ALA A 125 31.68 11.08 -7.50
CA ALA A 125 32.41 11.20 -8.77
C ALA A 125 32.08 12.50 -9.50
N ILE A 126 30.80 12.91 -9.52
CA ILE A 126 30.35 14.17 -10.12
C ILE A 126 30.96 15.35 -9.35
N GLU A 127 30.96 15.33 -8.02
CA GLU A 127 31.56 16.39 -7.20
C GLU A 127 33.05 16.55 -7.49
N LYS A 128 33.79 15.45 -7.50
CA LYS A 128 35.22 15.44 -7.81
C LYS A 128 35.51 15.97 -9.22
N ASN A 129 34.71 15.58 -10.21
CA ASN A 129 34.85 16.08 -11.57
C ASN A 129 34.51 17.57 -11.65
N GLY A 130 33.49 18.04 -10.92
CA GLY A 130 33.15 19.46 -10.81
C GLY A 130 34.31 20.30 -10.28
N GLN A 131 34.98 19.83 -9.22
CA GLN A 131 36.18 20.49 -8.68
C GLN A 131 37.32 20.53 -9.72
N ALA A 132 37.53 19.46 -10.49
CA ALA A 132 38.54 19.42 -11.54
C ALA A 132 38.24 20.42 -12.67
N VAL A 133 36.96 20.57 -13.06
CA VAL A 133 36.53 21.56 -14.07
C VAL A 133 36.82 22.97 -13.58
N VAL A 134 36.47 23.32 -12.34
CA VAL A 134 36.80 24.64 -11.76
C VAL A 134 38.31 24.90 -11.79
N GLY A 135 39.12 23.89 -11.47
CA GLY A 135 40.59 24.00 -11.56
C GLY A 135 41.09 24.24 -13.00
N LEU A 136 40.46 23.61 -14.00
CA LEU A 136 40.78 23.84 -15.41
C LEU A 136 40.36 25.23 -15.88
N GLU A 137 39.19 25.73 -15.46
CA GLU A 137 38.73 27.09 -15.75
C GLU A 137 39.71 28.14 -15.23
N GLN A 138 40.18 28.00 -13.99
CA GLN A 138 41.20 28.87 -13.42
C GLN A 138 42.50 28.85 -14.24
N ARG A 139 42.93 27.67 -14.70
CA ARG A 139 44.12 27.56 -15.57
C ARG A 139 43.91 28.24 -16.92
N ILE A 140 42.75 28.09 -17.54
CA ILE A 140 42.41 28.77 -18.80
C ILE A 140 42.46 30.29 -18.62
N ASP A 141 41.91 30.81 -17.52
CA ASP A 141 41.96 32.23 -17.22
C ASP A 141 43.39 32.75 -17.03
N THR A 142 44.25 31.98 -16.35
CA THR A 142 45.67 32.35 -16.22
C THR A 142 46.38 32.38 -17.56
N LEU A 143 46.14 31.39 -18.42
CA LEU A 143 46.73 31.34 -19.76
C LEU A 143 46.22 32.49 -20.64
N ARG A 144 44.94 32.86 -20.52
CA ARG A 144 44.37 34.00 -21.23
C ARG A 144 45.10 35.30 -20.87
N ARG A 145 45.32 35.55 -19.57
CA ARG A 145 46.08 36.72 -19.09
C ARG A 145 47.54 36.72 -19.57
N ILE A 146 48.20 35.56 -19.58
CA ILE A 146 49.56 35.43 -20.10
C ILE A 146 49.59 35.75 -21.59
N ARG A 147 48.63 35.22 -22.37
CA ARG A 147 48.51 35.50 -23.81
C ARG A 147 48.34 37.01 -24.05
N GLU A 148 47.42 37.65 -23.34
CA GLU A 148 47.19 39.10 -23.42
C GLU A 148 48.49 39.89 -23.13
N GLY A 149 49.24 39.50 -22.10
CA GLY A 149 50.53 40.14 -21.78
C GLY A 149 51.62 39.92 -22.84
N LEU A 150 51.65 38.76 -23.49
CA LEU A 150 52.58 38.46 -24.59
C LEU A 150 52.18 39.19 -25.87
N GLU A 151 50.89 39.24 -26.21
CA GLU A 151 50.36 40.03 -27.33
C GLU A 151 50.81 41.49 -27.18
N ALA A 152 50.62 42.10 -26.00
CA ALA A 152 51.07 43.47 -25.75
C ALA A 152 52.59 43.68 -25.92
N ALA A 153 53.41 42.68 -25.58
CA ALA A 153 54.87 42.75 -25.74
C ALA A 153 55.33 42.55 -27.19
N VAL A 154 54.62 41.71 -27.96
CA VAL A 154 54.86 41.50 -29.40
C VAL A 154 54.43 42.73 -30.21
N GLU A 155 53.38 43.43 -29.77
CA GLU A 155 52.83 44.60 -30.45
C GLU A 155 53.60 45.93 -30.21
N ASN A 156 54.93 45.95 -30.39
CA ASN A 156 55.63 47.20 -30.80
C ASN A 156 55.21 47.64 -32.23
N LEU A 157 53.90 47.62 -32.50
CA LEU A 157 53.24 48.00 -33.73
C LEU A 157 52.96 49.52 -33.69
N PRO A 158 52.93 50.21 -34.86
CA PRO A 158 52.60 51.62 -34.94
C PRO A 158 51.11 51.83 -34.67
N ALA A 159 50.71 51.75 -33.40
CA ALA A 159 49.34 51.94 -32.95
C ALA A 159 49.15 53.36 -32.40
N GLU A 160 48.04 54.00 -32.78
CA GLU A 160 47.69 55.34 -32.29
C GLU A 160 46.73 55.19 -31.11
N GLU A 161 47.09 55.72 -29.95
CA GLU A 161 46.19 55.77 -28.80
C GLU A 161 44.94 56.58 -29.17
N VAL A 162 43.76 56.06 -28.84
CA VAL A 162 42.48 56.77 -29.00
C VAL A 162 41.94 57.06 -27.59
N PRO A 163 42.35 58.19 -26.96
CA PRO A 163 42.01 58.49 -25.56
C PRO A 163 40.51 58.49 -25.28
N TYR A 164 39.69 58.85 -26.28
CA TYR A 164 38.23 58.87 -26.17
C TYR A 164 37.63 57.51 -25.80
N LEU A 165 38.17 56.41 -26.35
CA LEU A 165 37.67 55.06 -26.08
C LEU A 165 37.95 54.60 -24.64
N SER A 166 38.93 55.23 -23.98
CA SER A 166 39.28 54.98 -22.59
C SER A 166 38.34 55.70 -21.61
N GLN A 167 37.42 56.52 -22.11
CA GLN A 167 36.44 57.20 -21.26
C GLN A 167 35.37 56.22 -20.78
N PRO A 168 34.82 56.45 -19.57
CA PRO A 168 33.73 55.65 -19.06
C PRO A 168 32.44 55.88 -19.85
N LEU A 169 31.57 54.88 -19.89
CA LEU A 169 30.37 54.87 -20.74
C LEU A 169 29.42 56.07 -20.50
N PHE A 170 29.40 56.66 -19.30
CA PHE A 170 28.58 57.85 -19.01
C PHE A 170 29.00 59.08 -19.84
N SER A 171 30.23 59.13 -20.34
CA SER A 171 30.72 60.27 -21.15
C SER A 171 30.01 60.37 -22.51
N LEU A 172 29.34 59.29 -22.96
CA LEU A 172 28.56 59.28 -24.20
C LEU A 172 27.26 60.08 -24.12
N GLY A 173 26.82 60.48 -22.92
CA GLY A 173 25.55 61.19 -22.74
C GLY A 173 24.31 60.37 -23.13
N ILE A 174 24.41 59.04 -23.04
CA ILE A 174 23.27 58.13 -23.19
C ILE A 174 22.40 58.12 -21.93
N GLN A 175 21.17 57.61 -22.05
CA GLN A 175 20.25 57.55 -20.92
C GLN A 175 20.81 56.65 -19.80
N PRO A 176 20.72 57.06 -18.51
CA PRO A 176 21.26 56.27 -17.40
C PRO A 176 20.75 54.82 -17.33
N SER A 177 19.51 54.58 -17.76
CA SER A 177 18.94 53.23 -17.86
C SER A 177 19.71 52.36 -18.86
N ALA A 178 19.89 52.83 -20.09
CA ALA A 178 20.65 52.13 -21.12
C ALA A 178 22.11 51.90 -20.69
N GLN A 179 22.71 52.88 -20.02
CA GLN A 179 24.07 52.76 -19.48
C GLN A 179 24.17 51.64 -18.43
N ASN A 180 23.20 51.55 -17.51
CA ASN A 180 23.18 50.48 -16.49
C ASN A 180 23.07 49.10 -17.13
N HIS A 181 22.29 48.97 -18.19
CA HIS A 181 22.18 47.71 -18.94
C HIS A 181 23.48 47.36 -19.65
N LEU A 182 24.08 48.29 -20.38
CA LEU A 182 25.39 48.06 -21.02
C LEU A 182 26.47 47.67 -19.99
N THR A 183 26.48 48.32 -18.82
CA THR A 183 27.40 48.00 -17.72
C THR A 183 27.17 46.60 -17.13
N ALA A 184 25.91 46.17 -17.03
CA ALA A 184 25.55 44.82 -16.56
C ALA A 184 26.05 43.72 -17.52
N TYR A 185 26.17 44.04 -18.81
CA TYR A 185 26.76 43.19 -19.84
C TYR A 185 28.29 43.33 -19.91
N GLY A 186 28.91 44.05 -18.97
CA GLY A 186 30.37 44.17 -18.86
C GLY A 186 30.98 45.33 -19.65
N LEU A 187 30.17 46.14 -20.35
CA LEU A 187 30.62 47.26 -21.17
C LEU A 187 30.75 48.52 -20.29
N ARG A 188 31.97 48.85 -19.87
CA ARG A 188 32.24 49.91 -18.87
C ARG A 188 32.86 51.16 -19.48
N TYR A 189 33.57 51.02 -20.58
CA TYR A 189 34.25 52.08 -21.31
C TYR A 189 33.67 52.23 -22.71
N VAL A 190 33.86 53.41 -23.32
CA VAL A 190 33.41 53.68 -24.69
C VAL A 190 34.02 52.69 -25.68
N GLY A 191 35.28 52.29 -25.48
CA GLY A 191 35.96 51.31 -26.30
C GLY A 191 35.37 49.91 -26.21
N ASP A 192 34.72 49.53 -25.12
CA ASP A 192 34.08 48.22 -24.99
C ASP A 192 32.94 48.06 -26.03
N LEU A 193 32.37 49.16 -26.53
CA LEU A 193 31.34 49.14 -27.57
C LEU A 193 31.90 48.86 -28.97
N VAL A 194 33.17 49.19 -29.22
CA VAL A 194 33.75 49.21 -30.56
C VAL A 194 33.81 47.83 -31.23
N PRO A 195 34.16 46.73 -30.54
CA PRO A 195 34.19 45.40 -31.14
C PRO A 195 32.81 44.84 -31.51
N HIS A 196 31.73 45.46 -31.05
CA HIS A 196 30.37 44.99 -31.25
C HIS A 196 29.70 45.70 -32.43
N ASP A 197 28.74 45.02 -33.04
CA ASP A 197 27.90 45.58 -34.09
C ASP A 197 26.58 46.13 -33.52
N GLU A 198 25.78 46.73 -34.41
CA GLU A 198 24.48 47.30 -34.04
C GLU A 198 23.50 46.24 -33.56
N GLU A 199 23.56 45.04 -34.15
CA GLU A 199 22.66 43.94 -33.84
C GLU A 199 22.87 43.48 -32.40
N TYR A 200 24.13 43.25 -32.00
CA TYR A 200 24.49 42.93 -30.63
C TYR A 200 24.01 43.99 -29.62
N LEU A 201 24.18 45.27 -29.95
CA LEU A 201 23.74 46.35 -29.05
C LEU A 201 22.21 46.40 -28.90
N MET A 202 21.45 46.06 -29.96
CA MET A 202 19.99 46.01 -29.90
C MET A 202 19.44 44.80 -29.14
N GLU A 203 20.23 43.73 -28.97
CA GLU A 203 19.86 42.58 -28.13
C GLU A 203 19.91 42.89 -26.63
N ILE A 204 20.66 43.92 -26.23
CA ILE A 204 20.79 44.30 -24.82
C ILE A 204 19.50 44.98 -24.37
N TRP A 205 18.85 44.37 -23.37
CA TRP A 205 17.59 44.88 -22.82
C TRP A 205 17.73 46.34 -22.39
N GLY A 206 16.85 47.22 -22.89
CA GLY A 206 16.88 48.65 -22.60
C GLY A 206 17.75 49.49 -23.53
N VAL A 207 18.42 48.89 -24.52
CA VAL A 207 19.15 49.57 -25.59
C VAL A 207 18.31 49.52 -26.88
N GLY A 208 17.66 50.65 -27.20
CA GLY A 208 16.84 50.75 -28.42
C GLY A 208 17.57 51.42 -29.59
N PRO A 209 16.96 51.44 -30.79
CA PRO A 209 17.55 52.04 -32.01
C PRO A 209 18.02 53.48 -31.81
N ALA A 210 17.25 54.30 -31.08
CA ALA A 210 17.63 55.68 -30.77
C ALA A 210 18.89 55.81 -29.89
N THR A 211 19.18 54.79 -29.06
CA THR A 211 20.39 54.73 -28.23
C THR A 211 21.59 54.29 -29.07
N VAL A 212 21.42 53.29 -29.94
CA VAL A 212 22.46 52.82 -30.86
C VAL A 212 22.88 53.93 -31.84
N GLU A 213 21.92 54.67 -32.40
CA GLU A 213 22.19 55.83 -33.26
C GLU A 213 22.98 56.93 -32.53
N ARG A 214 22.67 57.16 -31.25
CA ARG A 214 23.41 58.13 -30.43
C ARG A 214 24.82 57.65 -30.14
N ILE A 215 25.01 56.36 -29.86
CA ILE A 215 26.33 55.74 -29.69
C ILE A 215 27.15 55.91 -30.98
N LYS A 216 26.60 55.55 -32.14
CA LYS A 216 27.29 55.70 -33.44
C LYS A 216 27.63 57.14 -33.76
N SER A 217 26.71 58.07 -33.55
CA SER A 217 26.95 59.50 -33.75
C SER A 217 28.10 60.00 -32.88
N LYS A 218 28.11 59.63 -31.59
CA LYS A 218 29.15 60.06 -30.64
C LYS A 218 30.51 59.41 -30.91
N LEU A 219 30.53 58.14 -31.30
CA LEU A 219 31.76 57.50 -31.76
C LEU A 219 32.32 58.21 -33.00
N GLY A 220 31.47 58.49 -33.99
CA GLY A 220 31.86 59.16 -35.24
C GLY A 220 32.40 60.57 -35.03
N GLU A 221 31.78 61.36 -34.15
CA GLU A 221 32.25 62.69 -33.74
C GLU A 221 33.68 62.66 -33.16
N ASN A 222 34.06 61.55 -32.54
CA ASN A 222 35.36 61.35 -31.89
C ASN A 222 36.28 60.43 -32.71
N GLY A 223 35.98 60.27 -34.00
CA GLY A 223 36.79 59.53 -34.96
C GLY A 223 36.79 58.02 -34.77
N ALA A 224 35.87 57.45 -34.00
CA ALA A 224 35.71 56.01 -33.80
C ALA A 224 34.45 55.48 -34.50
N SER A 225 34.37 54.17 -34.73
CA SER A 225 33.18 53.52 -35.29
C SER A 225 33.03 52.13 -34.71
N LEU A 226 31.81 51.60 -34.72
CA LEU A 226 31.57 50.18 -34.45
C LEU A 226 32.31 49.34 -35.50
N GLY A 227 32.87 48.20 -35.09
CA GLY A 227 33.69 47.32 -35.91
C GLY A 227 35.09 47.85 -36.25
N MET A 228 35.54 48.95 -35.63
CA MET A 228 36.92 49.41 -35.79
C MET A 228 37.90 48.41 -35.16
N ASP A 229 39.01 48.11 -35.84
CA ASP A 229 40.07 47.25 -35.29
C ASP A 229 40.84 48.01 -34.20
N VAL A 230 40.45 47.75 -32.95
CA VAL A 230 41.02 48.37 -31.75
C VAL A 230 41.50 47.31 -30.78
N ILE A 231 42.57 47.65 -30.07
CA ILE A 231 43.20 46.79 -29.09
C ILE A 231 43.12 47.48 -27.74
N ARG A 232 42.78 46.71 -26.71
CA ARG A 232 42.76 47.17 -25.33
C ARG A 232 44.02 46.71 -24.61
N ILE A 233 44.77 47.67 -24.07
CA ILE A 233 45.90 47.41 -23.16
C ILE A 233 45.56 48.11 -21.84
N ASP A 234 45.31 47.33 -20.79
CA ASP A 234 44.76 47.79 -19.51
C ASP A 234 43.45 48.59 -19.67
N ASN A 235 43.50 49.90 -19.39
CA ASN A 235 42.38 50.84 -19.53
C ASN A 235 42.56 51.78 -20.71
N ARG A 236 43.51 51.49 -21.61
CA ARG A 236 43.82 52.30 -22.78
C ARG A 236 43.46 51.55 -24.05
N TRP A 237 43.06 52.30 -25.05
CA TRP A 237 42.60 51.79 -26.33
C TRP A 237 43.45 52.34 -27.45
N TYR A 238 43.84 51.47 -28.36
CA TYR A 238 44.73 51.77 -29.46
C TYR A 238 44.10 51.34 -30.78
N ARG A 239 44.21 52.18 -31.81
CA ARG A 239 43.84 51.85 -33.18
C ARG A 239 45.07 51.34 -33.91
N ARG A 240 44.93 50.21 -34.61
CA ARG A 240 45.97 49.74 -35.54
C ARG A 240 46.04 50.65 -36.75
N LYS A 241 47.24 51.13 -37.11
CA LYS A 241 47.45 51.78 -38.42
C LYS A 241 47.42 50.70 -39.49
N THR A 242 46.43 50.76 -40.36
CA THR A 242 46.49 50.14 -41.69
C THR A 242 47.40 51.00 -42.57
N ASP A 243 48.42 50.38 -43.17
CA ASP A 243 49.21 50.99 -44.25
C ASP A 243 48.33 51.41 -45.44
#